data_AF-W1J469-F1
#
_entry.id   AF-W1J469-F1
#
_cell.length_a   1.000
_cell.length_b   1.000
_cell.length_c   1.000
_cell.angle_alpha   90.00
_cell.angle_beta   90.00
_cell.angle_gamma   90.00
#
_symmetry.space_group_name_H-M   'P 1'
#
loop_
_entity.id
_entity.type
_entity.pdbx_description
1 polymer ?
#
loop_
_entity_poly.entity_id
_entity_poly.type
_entity_poly.pdbx_seq_one_letter_code
_entity_poly.pdbx_strand_id
1 'polypeptide(L)'
;MRKQAWAPPFTWGPWVDLAEHVGPYAYTVSFDTISEAPSSFDIEIEFASNSGMIQVSTIGPGSYTIQGNDGAGTDRIRFKSHSIGQTIEVTY
;
A
#
# COMPACT_ATOMS: atom_id res chain seq x y z
N MET A 1 11.87 -5.02 -1.29
CA MET A 1 11.90 -4.73 0.16
C MET A 1 10.64 -5.31 0.80
N ARG A 2 10.69 -5.64 2.09
CA ARG A 2 9.54 -6.16 2.87
C ARG A 2 9.25 -5.23 4.03
N LYS A 3 7.98 -4.89 4.24
CA LYS A 3 7.49 -4.08 5.36
C LYS A 3 6.26 -4.72 6.00
N GLN A 4 5.95 -4.30 7.22
CA GLN A 4 4.73 -4.69 7.92
C GLN A 4 3.87 -3.45 8.15
N ALA A 5 2.56 -3.61 8.00
CA ALA A 5 1.59 -2.55 8.20
C ALA A 5 0.44 -3.06 9.07
N TRP A 6 -0.12 -2.17 9.89
CA TRP A 6 -1.28 -2.48 10.71
C TRP A 6 -2.57 -2.08 9.99
N ALA A 7 -3.49 -3.03 9.85
CA ALA A 7 -4.85 -2.81 9.37
C ALA A 7 -5.82 -2.91 10.56
N PRO A 8 -6.18 -1.79 11.21
CA PRO A 8 -7.17 -1.82 12.28
C PRO A 8 -8.56 -2.20 11.75
N PRO A 9 -9.45 -2.73 12.59
CA PRO A 9 -10.81 -3.04 12.19
C PRO A 9 -11.58 -1.74 11.94
N PHE A 10 -12.22 -1.65 10.76
CA PHE A 10 -13.16 -0.59 10.37
C PHE A 10 -12.59 0.85 10.33
N THR A 11 -11.30 1.04 10.54
CA THR A 11 -10.62 2.34 10.50
C THR A 11 -9.31 2.27 9.72
N TRP A 12 -8.84 3.39 9.19
CA TRP A 12 -7.56 3.44 8.49
C TRP A 12 -6.38 3.37 9.46
N GLY A 13 -5.45 2.46 9.17
CA GLY A 13 -4.16 2.39 9.83
C GLY A 13 -3.22 3.55 9.44
N PRO A 14 -2.04 3.62 10.06
CA PRO A 14 -1.03 4.59 9.69
C PRO A 14 -0.54 4.35 8.26
N TRP A 15 -0.04 5.41 7.63
CA TRP A 15 0.70 5.30 6.39
C TRP A 15 2.02 4.59 6.63
N VAL A 16 2.38 3.71 5.69
CA VAL A 16 3.68 3.04 5.61
C VAL A 16 4.34 3.47 4.31
N ASP A 17 5.53 4.04 4.41
CA ASP A 17 6.31 4.44 3.24
C ASP A 17 6.70 3.21 2.41
N LEU A 18 6.73 3.36 1.09
CA LEU A 18 7.15 2.36 0.12
C LEU A 18 8.52 2.73 -0.44
N ALA A 19 8.64 2.88 -1.76
CA ALA A 19 9.86 3.30 -2.44
C ALA A 19 9.93 4.83 -2.53
N GLU A 20 11.15 5.35 -2.46
CA GLU A 20 11.48 6.72 -2.82
C GLU A 20 12.12 6.70 -4.20
N HIS A 21 11.69 7.61 -5.08
CA HIS A 21 12.17 7.65 -6.46
C HIS A 21 12.23 9.08 -7.01
N VAL A 22 13.00 9.22 -8.07
CA VAL A 22 13.09 10.41 -8.92
C VAL A 22 13.16 9.95 -10.37
N GLY A 23 12.25 10.43 -11.21
CA GLY A 23 12.19 10.07 -12.63
C GLY A 23 11.23 8.91 -12.91
N PRO A 24 11.39 8.18 -14.02
CA PRO A 24 10.45 7.14 -14.42
C PRO A 24 10.64 5.90 -13.55
N TYR A 25 9.52 5.29 -13.17
CA TYR A 25 9.53 4.12 -12.30
C TYR A 25 8.31 3.23 -12.55
N ALA A 26 8.50 1.94 -12.33
CA ALA A 26 7.43 0.95 -12.32
C ALA A 26 7.80 -0.21 -11.40
N TYR A 27 6.94 -0.52 -10.44
CA TYR A 27 7.12 -1.67 -9.54
C TYR A 27 5.76 -2.16 -9.03
N THR A 28 5.74 -3.42 -8.59
CA THR A 28 4.53 -4.06 -8.08
C THR A 28 4.61 -4.18 -6.57
N VAL A 29 3.59 -3.67 -5.90
CA VAL A 29 3.40 -3.82 -4.46
C VAL A 29 2.45 -4.97 -4.23
N SER A 30 2.91 -6.00 -3.53
CA SER A 30 2.11 -7.14 -3.08
C SER A 30 1.78 -7.00 -1.60
N PHE A 31 0.55 -7.32 -1.22
CA PHE A 31 0.04 -7.21 0.14
C PHE A 31 -0.72 -8.47 0.54
N ASP A 32 -0.32 -9.08 1.64
CA ASP A 32 -0.96 -10.28 2.18
C ASP A 32 -1.02 -10.23 3.71
N THR A 33 -1.98 -10.92 4.31
CA THR A 33 -2.08 -11.00 5.77
C THR A 33 -1.17 -12.09 6.31
N ILE A 34 -0.38 -11.76 7.34
CA ILE A 34 0.42 -12.73 8.09
C ILE A 34 -0.21 -13.08 9.45
N SER A 35 -1.45 -12.64 9.66
CA SER A 35 -2.20 -12.90 10.89
C SER A 35 -2.92 -14.24 10.81
N GLU A 36 -3.03 -14.95 11.94
CA GLU A 36 -3.69 -16.27 12.00
C GLU A 36 -5.20 -16.21 11.72
N ALA A 37 -5.81 -15.04 11.87
CA ALA A 37 -7.21 -14.80 11.59
C ALA A 37 -7.34 -13.84 10.39
N PRO A 38 -7.35 -14.37 9.15
CA PRO A 38 -7.38 -13.55 7.95
C PRO A 38 -8.77 -12.93 7.72
N SER A 39 -8.77 -11.71 7.19
CA SER A 39 -9.96 -11.04 6.67
C SER A 39 -9.55 -10.08 5.57
N SER A 40 -10.43 -9.83 4.61
CA SER A 40 -10.17 -8.85 3.56
C SER A 40 -9.99 -7.45 4.15
N PHE A 41 -9.33 -6.60 3.37
CA PHE A 41 -8.99 -5.25 3.79
C PHE A 41 -9.01 -4.28 2.62
N ASP A 42 -9.46 -3.07 2.87
CA ASP A 42 -9.31 -1.95 1.95
C ASP A 42 -7.87 -1.42 2.02
N ILE A 43 -7.41 -0.91 0.88
CA ILE A 43 -6.06 -0.40 0.69
C ILE A 43 -6.16 0.97 0.03
N GLU A 44 -5.34 1.89 0.51
CA GLU A 44 -5.07 3.13 -0.20
C GLU A 44 -3.58 3.27 -0.44
N ILE A 45 -3.22 3.61 -1.67
CA ILE A 45 -1.84 3.85 -2.10
C ILE A 45 -1.78 5.28 -2.60
N GLU A 46 -0.80 6.03 -2.12
CA GLU A 46 -0.49 7.37 -2.62
C GLU A 46 0.92 7.37 -3.19
N PHE A 47 1.09 7.79 -4.44
CA PHE A 47 2.37 7.75 -5.14
C PHE A 47 2.60 8.98 -6.00
N ALA A 48 3.87 9.35 -6.19
CA ALA A 48 4.23 10.56 -6.92
C ALA A 48 4.21 10.35 -8.44
N SER A 49 3.53 11.20 -9.18
CA SER A 49 3.51 11.23 -10.65
C SER A 49 3.92 12.61 -11.18
N ASN A 50 4.11 12.74 -12.49
CA ASN A 50 4.38 14.03 -13.14
C ASN A 50 3.26 15.06 -12.93
N SER A 51 2.03 14.61 -12.67
CA SER A 51 0.86 15.44 -12.39
C SER A 51 0.67 15.74 -10.90
N GLY A 52 1.61 15.34 -10.04
CA GLY A 52 1.51 15.41 -8.58
C GLY A 52 1.21 14.05 -7.94
N MET A 53 0.76 14.05 -6.68
CA MET A 53 0.42 12.82 -5.96
C MET A 53 -0.87 12.21 -6.51
N ILE A 54 -0.81 10.93 -6.85
CA ILE A 54 -1.96 10.12 -7.25
C ILE A 54 -2.34 9.26 -6.05
N GLN A 55 -3.63 9.22 -5.73
CA GLN A 55 -4.18 8.30 -4.74
C GLN A 55 -5.09 7.29 -5.43
N VAL A 56 -4.89 6.02 -5.11
CA VAL A 56 -5.72 4.91 -5.61
C VAL A 56 -6.19 4.03 -4.47
N SER A 57 -7.33 3.38 -4.68
CA SER A 57 -7.91 2.44 -3.73
C SER A 57 -8.08 1.06 -4.37
N THR A 58 -7.83 0.03 -3.58
CA THR A 58 -8.04 -1.38 -3.98
C THR A 58 -8.37 -2.23 -2.74
N ILE A 59 -8.57 -3.53 -2.93
CA ILE A 59 -8.90 -4.51 -1.89
C ILE A 59 -7.86 -5.62 -1.89
N GLY A 60 -7.49 -6.09 -0.70
CA GLY A 60 -6.55 -7.19 -0.50
C GLY A 60 -7.15 -8.44 0.15
N PRO A 61 -6.39 -9.55 0.17
CA PRO A 61 -5.00 -9.66 -0.29
C PRO A 61 -4.85 -9.63 -1.83
N GLY A 62 -3.66 -9.27 -2.32
CA GLY A 62 -3.41 -9.09 -3.76
C GLY A 62 -2.16 -8.28 -4.08
N SER A 63 -2.15 -7.66 -5.26
CA SER A 63 -1.05 -6.79 -5.69
C SER A 63 -1.54 -5.62 -6.54
N TYR A 64 -0.78 -4.53 -6.55
CA TYR A 64 -1.01 -3.36 -7.40
C TYR A 64 0.30 -2.89 -8.03
N THR A 65 0.28 -2.63 -9.34
CA THR A 65 1.45 -2.07 -10.05
C THR A 65 1.37 -0.56 -10.03
N ILE A 66 2.34 0.05 -9.35
CA ILE A 66 2.57 1.49 -9.40
C ILE A 66 3.42 1.77 -10.63
N GLN A 67 2.97 2.70 -11.46
CA GLN A 67 3.68 3.17 -12.64
C GLN A 67 3.48 4.67 -12.77
N GLY A 68 4.59 5.40 -12.95
CA GLY A 68 4.59 6.84 -13.07
C GLY A 68 5.55 7.31 -14.17
N ASN A 69 5.18 8.40 -14.82
CA ASN A 69 5.94 8.98 -15.93
C ASN A 69 6.69 10.23 -15.45
N ASP A 70 7.73 10.05 -14.63
CA ASP A 70 8.64 11.10 -14.10
C ASP A 70 8.17 11.87 -12.85
N GLY A 71 7.75 11.15 -11.80
CA GLY A 71 7.49 11.73 -10.47
C GLY A 71 8.75 11.86 -9.61
N ALA A 72 8.66 12.59 -8.49
CA ALA A 72 9.67 12.59 -7.44
C ALA A 72 8.99 12.60 -6.07
N GLY A 73 9.36 11.66 -5.20
CA GLY A 73 8.81 11.57 -3.85
C GLY A 73 8.86 10.18 -3.24
N THR A 74 8.22 10.04 -2.09
CA THR A 74 8.05 8.78 -1.36
C THR A 74 6.62 8.30 -1.52
N ASP A 75 6.46 7.12 -2.11
CA ASP A 75 5.15 6.48 -2.19
C ASP A 75 4.75 5.91 -0.82
N ARG A 76 3.47 5.79 -0.53
CA ARG A 76 2.97 5.29 0.76
C ARG A 76 1.70 4.48 0.62
N ILE A 77 1.48 3.56 1.55
CA ILE A 77 0.33 2.66 1.58
C ILE A 77 -0.30 2.62 2.98
N ARG A 78 -1.63 2.49 3.06
CA ARG A 78 -2.35 2.25 4.33
C ARG A 78 -3.48 1.24 4.13
N PHE A 79 -3.91 0.66 5.24
CA PHE A 79 -4.83 -0.48 5.25
C PHE A 79 -5.97 -0.28 6.25
N LYS A 80 -7.13 -0.87 5.96
CA LYS A 80 -8.29 -0.94 6.85
C LYS A 80 -8.89 -2.33 6.76
N SER A 81 -8.95 -3.06 7.87
CA SER A 81 -9.56 -4.40 7.86
C SER A 81 -11.09 -4.33 7.93
N HIS A 82 -11.75 -5.31 7.31
CA HIS A 82 -13.20 -5.45 7.30
C HIS A 82 -13.79 -6.19 8.51
N SER A 83 -12.98 -6.76 9.40
CA SER A 83 -13.54 -7.42 10.60
C SER A 83 -12.67 -7.31 11.84
N ILE A 84 -11.42 -7.75 11.78
CA ILE A 84 -10.50 -7.80 12.92
C ILE A 84 -9.17 -7.19 12.55
N GLY A 85 -8.47 -6.66 13.56
CA GLY A 85 -7.16 -6.08 13.34
C GLY A 85 -6.16 -7.12 12.83
N GLN A 86 -5.41 -6.78 11.78
CA GLN A 86 -4.45 -7.68 11.16
C GLN A 86 -3.15 -6.98 10.78
N THR A 87 -2.05 -7.72 10.90
CA THR A 87 -0.76 -7.33 10.33
C THR A 87 -0.68 -7.79 8.88
N ILE A 88 -0.45 -6.81 7.99
CA ILE A 88 -0.27 -7.00 6.56
C ILE A 88 1.22 -6.95 6.24
N GLU A 89 1.71 -7.98 5.55
CA GLU A 89 3.02 -7.96 4.91
C GLU A 89 2.91 -7.26 3.55
N VAL A 90 3.82 -6.32 3.33
CA VAL A 90 3.92 -5.56 2.07
C VAL A 90 5.29 -5.82 1.45
N THR A 91 5.30 -6.27 0.19
CA THR A 91 6.53 -6.52 -0.59
C THR A 91 6.52 -5.68 -1.85
N TYR A 92 7.61 -4.96 -2.13
CA TYR A 92 7.73 -4.04 -3.27
C TYR A 92 9.18 -3.82 -3.71
#